data_AF-A0A1L3ZV54-F1
#
_entry.id   AF-A0A1L3ZV54-F1
#
_cell.length_a   1.000
_cell.length_b   1.000
_cell.length_c   1.000
_cell.angle_alpha   90.00
_cell.angle_beta   90.00
_cell.angle_gamma   90.00
#
_symmetry.space_group_name_H-M   'P 1'
#
loop_
_entity.id
_entity.type
_entity.pdbx_description
1 polymer ?
#
loop_
_entity_poly.entity_id
_entity_poly.type
_entity_poly.pdbx_seq_one_letter_code
_entity_poly.pdbx_strand_id
1 'polypeptide(L)'
;MATHKLSPAKLQAAEHYRTRYAAVVDDGTTVEDLQRPEFWCHVAGRMRQMDVIEVLSEDGSYFAELLVLKTGVGFAKVMLLRKVDLETPAADDDASLVQVQWKGPHRKHAVIRKSDGEILKDSFATKVDAETFARDYERTVTA
;
A
#
# COMPACT_ATOMS: atom_id res chain seq x y z
N MET A 1 44.23 -20.52 -5.80
CA MET A 1 42.76 -20.65 -5.68
C MET A 1 42.23 -21.10 -7.03
N ALA A 2 41.43 -22.17 -7.08
CA ALA A 2 40.84 -22.62 -8.34
C ALA A 2 39.72 -21.65 -8.77
N THR A 3 39.80 -21.09 -9.98
CA THR A 3 38.76 -20.21 -10.52
C THR A 3 37.60 -21.07 -11.03
N HIS A 4 36.51 -21.11 -10.27
CA HIS A 4 35.27 -21.76 -10.69
C HIS A 4 34.49 -20.84 -11.61
N LYS A 5 34.27 -21.26 -12.87
CA LYS A 5 33.46 -20.51 -13.85
C LYS A 5 32.02 -21.04 -13.85
N LEU A 6 31.03 -20.16 -13.86
CA LEU A 6 29.63 -20.54 -14.03
C LEU A 6 29.38 -20.96 -15.48
N SER A 7 28.79 -22.14 -15.68
CA SER A 7 28.38 -22.58 -17.02
C SER A 7 27.19 -21.75 -17.52
N PRO A 8 27.15 -21.33 -18.80
CA PRO A 8 26.02 -20.58 -19.35
C PRO A 8 24.64 -21.23 -19.11
N ALA A 9 24.57 -22.57 -19.17
CA ALA A 9 23.35 -23.33 -18.93
C ALA A 9 22.77 -23.20 -17.49
N LYS A 10 23.53 -22.67 -16.54
CA LYS A 10 23.08 -22.41 -15.16
C LYS A 10 22.59 -20.98 -14.94
N LEU A 11 22.67 -20.13 -15.96
CA LEU A 11 22.15 -18.77 -15.93
C LEU A 11 20.91 -18.70 -16.83
N GLN A 12 19.78 -18.33 -16.25
CA GLN A 12 18.52 -18.16 -16.98
C GLN A 12 17.77 -16.94 -16.45
N ALA A 13 16.83 -16.44 -17.26
CA ALA A 13 15.95 -15.34 -16.88
C ALA A 13 15.17 -15.70 -15.61
N ALA A 14 15.10 -14.78 -14.66
CA ALA A 14 14.48 -15.04 -13.36
C ALA A 14 12.98 -15.34 -13.52
N GLU A 15 12.32 -14.70 -14.47
CA GLU A 15 10.89 -14.86 -14.77
C GLU A 15 10.56 -16.26 -15.30
N HIS A 16 11.54 -16.95 -15.89
CA HIS A 16 11.38 -18.34 -16.33
C HIS A 16 11.69 -19.33 -15.21
N TYR A 17 12.59 -18.98 -14.29
CA TYR A 17 13.00 -19.87 -13.20
C TYR A 17 12.02 -19.88 -12.02
N ARG A 18 11.49 -18.71 -11.66
CA ARG A 18 10.66 -18.52 -10.46
C ARG A 18 9.44 -17.65 -10.75
N THR A 19 8.39 -17.86 -9.98
CA THR A 19 7.18 -17.03 -9.98
C THR A 19 7.31 -15.94 -8.93
N ARG A 20 6.78 -14.76 -9.24
CA ARG A 20 6.58 -13.66 -8.28
C ARG A 20 5.08 -13.53 -8.03
N TYR A 21 4.67 -13.75 -6.79
CA TYR A 21 3.28 -13.65 -6.35
C TYR A 21 3.05 -12.32 -5.64
N ALA A 22 1.82 -11.80 -5.75
CA ALA A 22 1.31 -10.76 -4.88
C ALA A 22 0.27 -11.37 -3.94
N ALA A 23 0.35 -11.03 -2.65
CA ALA A 23 -0.60 -11.41 -1.63
C ALA A 23 -1.03 -10.17 -0.85
N VAL A 24 -2.32 -10.04 -0.59
CA VAL A 24 -2.88 -9.05 0.33
C VAL A 24 -3.26 -9.78 1.60
N VAL A 25 -2.91 -9.22 2.76
CA VAL A 25 -3.18 -9.83 4.07
C VAL A 25 -4.01 -8.91 4.94
N ASP A 26 -4.87 -9.53 5.75
CA ASP A 26 -5.79 -8.85 6.66
C ASP A 26 -5.05 -7.91 7.64
N ASP A 27 -5.76 -6.86 8.06
CA ASP A 27 -5.28 -5.88 9.03
C ASP A 27 -4.75 -6.53 10.32
N GLY A 28 -3.60 -6.06 10.77
CA GLY A 28 -2.94 -6.57 11.97
C GLY A 28 -2.15 -7.87 11.78
N THR A 29 -2.13 -8.46 10.57
CA THR A 29 -1.21 -9.57 10.25
C THR A 29 0.24 -9.08 10.40
N THR A 30 1.04 -9.76 11.23
CA THR A 30 2.45 -9.38 11.43
C THR A 30 3.38 -10.09 10.46
N VAL A 31 4.58 -9.56 10.27
CA VAL A 31 5.61 -10.23 9.45
C VAL A 31 6.07 -11.54 10.09
N GLU A 32 5.99 -11.64 11.42
CA GLU A 32 6.22 -12.86 12.18
C GLU A 32 5.17 -13.94 11.84
N ASP A 33 3.91 -13.56 11.67
CA ASP A 33 2.85 -14.48 11.23
C ASP A 33 3.11 -15.01 9.83
N LEU A 34 3.57 -14.16 8.90
CA LEU A 34 3.93 -14.57 7.54
C LEU A 34 5.04 -15.62 7.51
N GLN A 35 5.91 -15.66 8.52
CA GLN A 35 7.00 -16.64 8.59
C GLN A 35 6.57 -18.01 9.14
N ARG A 36 5.35 -18.12 9.67
CA ARG A 36 4.77 -19.38 10.15
C ARG A 36 4.35 -20.24 8.95
N PRO A 37 4.89 -21.47 8.80
CA PRO A 37 4.62 -22.27 7.61
C PRO A 37 3.14 -22.58 7.34
N GLU A 38 2.34 -22.71 8.40
CA GLU A 38 0.91 -22.96 8.37
C GLU A 38 0.09 -21.76 7.86
N PHE A 39 0.62 -20.54 7.92
CA PHE A 39 -0.04 -19.35 7.38
C PHE A 39 -0.37 -19.53 5.88
N TRP A 40 0.54 -20.20 5.16
CA TRP A 40 0.41 -20.43 3.73
C TRP A 40 -0.35 -21.70 3.36
N CYS A 41 -0.94 -22.42 4.33
CA CYS A 41 -1.43 -23.79 4.10
C CYS A 41 -2.41 -23.93 2.93
N HIS A 42 -3.31 -22.95 2.76
CA HIS A 42 -4.33 -22.96 1.70
C HIS A 42 -3.78 -22.64 0.30
N VAL A 43 -2.61 -22.01 0.21
CA VAL A 43 -2.01 -21.55 -1.06
C VAL A 43 -0.66 -22.20 -1.38
N ALA A 44 -0.08 -22.96 -0.44
CA ALA A 44 1.23 -23.59 -0.56
C ALA A 44 1.38 -24.46 -1.81
N GLY A 45 0.30 -25.13 -2.24
CA GLY A 45 0.29 -25.97 -3.44
C GLY A 45 0.52 -25.21 -4.75
N ARG A 46 0.42 -23.87 -4.74
CA ARG A 46 0.74 -23.02 -5.90
C ARG A 46 2.21 -22.65 -5.96
N MET A 47 2.91 -22.72 -4.84
CA MET A 47 4.27 -22.23 -4.69
C MET A 47 5.30 -23.30 -5.01
N ARG A 48 6.52 -22.87 -5.33
CA ARG A 48 7.71 -23.69 -5.48
C ARG A 48 8.88 -23.04 -4.75
N GLN A 49 9.92 -23.84 -4.51
CA GLN A 49 11.16 -23.33 -3.94
C GLN A 49 11.74 -22.21 -4.83
N MET A 50 12.27 -21.17 -4.20
CA MET A 50 12.82 -19.95 -4.82
C MET A 50 11.79 -18.98 -5.43
N ASP A 51 10.49 -19.26 -5.34
CA ASP A 51 9.45 -18.26 -5.64
C ASP A 51 9.53 -17.09 -4.65
N VAL A 52 9.09 -15.91 -5.12
CA VAL A 52 9.06 -14.68 -4.33
C VAL A 52 7.61 -14.28 -4.10
N ILE A 53 7.29 -13.85 -2.88
CA ILE A 53 5.96 -13.37 -2.52
C ILE A 53 6.10 -11.92 -2.07
N GLU A 54 5.42 -11.02 -2.76
CA GLU A 54 5.20 -9.63 -2.37
C GLU A 54 3.91 -9.58 -1.54
N VAL A 55 4.02 -9.10 -0.31
CA VAL A 55 2.90 -9.00 0.63
C VAL A 55 2.60 -7.54 0.89
N LEU A 56 1.33 -7.18 0.78
CA LEU A 56 0.78 -5.88 1.13
C LEU A 56 -0.27 -6.08 2.24
N SER A 57 -0.23 -5.29 3.29
CA SER A 57 -1.32 -5.27 4.28
C SER A 57 -2.53 -4.49 3.74
N GLU A 58 -3.74 -4.90 4.09
CA GLU A 58 -4.99 -4.22 3.66
C GLU A 58 -5.01 -2.74 4.10
N ASP A 59 -4.62 -2.45 5.34
CA ASP A 59 -4.45 -1.09 5.89
C ASP A 59 -3.32 -0.27 5.26
N GLY A 60 -2.51 -0.87 4.39
CA GLY A 60 -1.35 -0.24 3.77
C GLY A 60 -0.26 0.16 4.77
N SER A 61 -0.21 -0.43 5.96
CA SER A 61 0.82 -0.20 6.98
C SER A 61 2.20 -0.77 6.60
N TYR A 62 2.27 -1.84 5.79
CA TYR A 62 3.56 -2.35 5.35
C TYR A 62 3.52 -3.09 4.01
N PHE A 63 4.70 -3.16 3.41
CA PHE A 63 5.02 -4.04 2.30
C PHE A 63 6.17 -4.98 2.69
N ALA A 64 6.09 -6.25 2.32
CA ALA A 64 7.16 -7.23 2.55
C ALA A 64 7.45 -8.09 1.31
N GLU A 65 8.70 -8.50 1.13
CA GLU A 65 9.07 -9.57 0.19
C GLU A 65 9.57 -10.78 0.95
N LEU A 66 9.10 -11.96 0.53
CA LEU A 66 9.43 -13.25 1.10
C LEU A 66 10.01 -14.17 0.03
N LEU A 67 10.98 -15.00 0.39
CA LEU A 67 11.51 -16.08 -0.44
C LEU A 67 10.99 -17.42 0.06
N VAL A 68 10.42 -18.23 -0.83
CA VAL A 68 10.00 -19.60 -0.50
C VAL A 68 11.22 -20.52 -0.40
N LEU A 69 11.51 -21.00 0.81
CA LEU A 69 12.61 -21.92 1.05
C LEU A 69 12.22 -23.38 0.81
N LYS A 70 10.98 -23.74 1.15
CA LYS A 70 10.42 -25.08 1.00
C LYS A 70 8.90 -25.02 1.02
N THR A 71 8.23 -25.85 0.25
CA THR A 71 6.78 -25.98 0.24
C THR A 71 6.35 -27.44 0.14
N GLY A 72 5.13 -27.74 0.56
CA GLY A 72 4.53 -29.06 0.51
C GLY A 72 3.02 -28.98 0.69
N VAL A 73 2.39 -30.14 0.98
CA VAL A 73 0.95 -30.19 1.23
C VAL A 73 0.65 -29.45 2.54
N GLY A 74 -0.05 -28.32 2.44
CA GLY A 74 -0.53 -27.56 3.60
C GLY A 74 0.54 -26.72 4.31
N PHE A 75 1.72 -26.48 3.74
CA PHE A 75 2.70 -25.57 4.34
C PHE A 75 3.66 -24.96 3.32
N ALA A 76 4.12 -23.73 3.60
CA ALA A 76 5.27 -23.15 2.93
C ALA A 76 6.20 -22.46 3.93
N LYS A 77 7.45 -22.91 4.02
CA LYS A 77 8.49 -22.22 4.79
C LYS A 77 9.07 -21.10 3.95
N VAL A 78 8.97 -19.88 4.47
CA VAL A 78 9.45 -18.67 3.81
C VAL A 78 10.54 -17.98 4.66
N MET A 79 11.29 -17.10 4.02
CA MET A 79 12.26 -16.21 4.66
C MET A 79 11.97 -14.78 4.24
N LEU A 80 11.96 -13.85 5.20
CA LEU A 80 11.84 -12.44 4.91
C LEU A 80 13.09 -11.93 4.17
N LEU A 81 12.88 -11.32 3.01
CA LEU A 81 13.93 -10.67 2.23
C LEU A 81 14.01 -9.18 2.55
N ARG A 82 12.85 -8.50 2.55
CA ARG A 82 12.72 -7.10 2.94
C ARG A 82 11.36 -6.82 3.55
N LYS A 83 11.32 -5.84 4.43
CA LYS A 83 10.10 -5.19 4.93
C LYS A 83 10.28 -3.69 4.76
N VAL A 84 9.23 -3.02 4.32
CA VAL A 84 9.12 -1.57 4.28
C VAL A 84 7.86 -1.22 5.06
N ASP A 85 8.03 -0.53 6.18
CA ASP A 85 6.92 0.12 6.85
C ASP A 85 6.47 1.28 5.96
N LEU A 86 5.18 1.26 5.63
CA LEU A 86 4.57 2.28 4.80
C LEU A 86 3.89 3.26 5.75
N GLU A 87 4.26 4.52 5.62
CA GLU A 87 3.40 5.56 6.17
C GLU A 87 2.13 5.53 5.34
N THR A 88 1.01 5.14 5.94
CA THR A 88 -0.29 5.44 5.37
C THR A 88 -0.24 6.94 5.11
N PRO A 89 -0.29 7.44 3.85
CA PRO A 89 -0.47 8.86 3.65
C PRO A 89 -1.72 9.18 4.46
N ALA A 90 -1.57 10.06 5.45
CA ALA A 90 -2.70 10.49 6.27
C ALA A 90 -3.84 10.70 5.30
N ALA A 91 -4.97 10.00 5.49
CA ALA A 91 -6.13 10.28 4.68
C ALA A 91 -6.32 11.79 4.78
N ASP A 92 -6.03 12.53 3.71
CA ASP A 92 -5.93 13.99 3.70
C ASP A 92 -7.30 14.66 3.91
N ASP A 93 -8.28 13.94 4.47
CA ASP A 93 -9.69 14.25 4.37
C ASP A 93 -10.50 14.01 5.64
N ASP A 94 -9.92 13.81 6.83
CA ASP A 94 -10.72 13.79 8.08
C ASP A 94 -10.30 14.77 9.17
N ALA A 95 -9.09 15.33 9.13
CA ALA A 95 -8.69 16.40 10.05
C ALA A 95 -9.18 17.79 9.60
N SER A 96 -9.40 17.97 8.30
CA SER A 96 -9.89 19.24 7.75
C SER A 96 -11.34 19.49 8.14
N LEU A 97 -11.60 20.61 8.81
CA LEU A 97 -12.93 21.08 9.22
C LEU A 97 -13.81 21.43 8.00
N VAL A 98 -13.18 21.62 6.84
CA VAL A 98 -13.84 22.00 5.59
C VAL A 98 -13.46 21.06 4.44
N GLN A 99 -14.26 21.05 3.39
CA GLN A 99 -14.02 20.31 2.15
C GLN A 99 -14.25 21.22 0.94
N VAL A 100 -13.51 20.98 -0.14
CA VAL A 100 -13.67 21.70 -1.42
C VAL A 100 -14.47 20.84 -2.39
N GLN A 101 -15.62 21.33 -2.84
CA GLN A 101 -16.51 20.62 -3.76
C GLN A 101 -16.92 21.51 -4.95
N TRP A 102 -16.99 20.93 -6.15
CA TRP A 102 -17.62 21.59 -7.30
C TRP A 102 -19.16 21.54 -7.18
N LYS A 103 -19.82 22.71 -7.19
CA LYS A 103 -21.28 22.88 -7.06
C LYS A 103 -21.96 23.30 -8.38
N GLY A 104 -21.33 23.01 -9.51
CA GLY A 104 -21.88 23.30 -10.84
C GLY A 104 -21.51 24.67 -11.40
N PRO A 105 -21.96 25.03 -12.61
CA PRO A 105 -21.45 26.17 -13.38
C PRO A 105 -21.71 27.55 -12.75
N HIS A 106 -22.75 27.68 -11.91
CA HIS A 106 -23.09 28.94 -11.24
C HIS A 106 -22.32 29.14 -9.94
N ARG A 107 -22.14 28.08 -9.15
CA ARG A 107 -21.48 28.14 -7.83
C ARG A 107 -20.01 27.70 -7.86
N LYS A 108 -19.56 27.11 -8.97
CA LYS A 108 -18.18 26.67 -9.24
C LYS A 108 -17.59 25.86 -8.07
N HIS A 109 -16.30 26.05 -7.76
CA HIS A 109 -15.69 25.44 -6.58
C HIS A 109 -16.17 26.16 -5.32
N ALA A 110 -16.57 25.39 -4.31
CA ALA A 110 -17.09 25.87 -3.04
C ALA A 110 -16.40 25.17 -1.87
N VAL A 111 -16.14 25.93 -0.81
CA VAL A 111 -15.58 25.46 0.46
C VAL A 111 -16.72 25.28 1.44
N ILE A 112 -16.86 24.08 1.99
CA ILE A 112 -18.02 23.63 2.75
C ILE A 112 -17.54 23.11 4.10
N ARG A 113 -18.10 23.60 5.21
CA ARG A 113 -17.78 23.06 6.54
C ARG A 113 -18.37 21.67 6.68
N LYS A 114 -17.56 20.71 7.15
CA LYS A 114 -17.98 19.31 7.28
C LYS A 114 -18.99 19.07 8.41
N SER A 115 -18.97 19.89 9.46
CA SER A 115 -19.81 19.69 10.64
C SER A 115 -21.32 19.88 10.38
N ASP A 116 -21.69 20.82 9.51
CA ASP A 116 -23.08 21.24 9.27
C ASP A 116 -23.42 21.35 7.77
N GLY A 117 -22.44 21.19 6.88
CA GLY A 117 -22.63 21.33 5.44
C GLY A 117 -22.77 22.78 4.97
N GLU A 118 -22.47 23.76 5.83
CA GLU A 118 -22.54 25.18 5.49
C GLU A 118 -21.52 25.52 4.39
N ILE A 119 -21.98 26.20 3.33
CA ILE A 119 -21.09 26.75 2.31
C ILE A 119 -20.45 28.02 2.86
N LEU A 120 -19.18 27.93 3.25
CA LEU A 120 -18.42 29.06 3.78
C LEU A 120 -18.11 30.09 2.70
N LYS A 121 -17.78 29.60 1.50
CA LYS A 121 -17.53 30.44 0.32
C LYS A 121 -17.65 29.64 -0.96
N ASP A 122 -18.19 30.24 -2.01
CA ASP A 122 -18.30 29.63 -3.33
C ASP A 122 -17.78 30.55 -4.44
N SER A 123 -18.05 30.15 -5.69
CA SER A 123 -17.75 30.91 -6.90
C SER A 123 -16.26 31.02 -7.22
N PHE A 124 -15.42 30.17 -6.63
CA PHE A 124 -14.01 30.09 -6.97
C PHE A 124 -13.83 29.59 -8.41
N ALA A 125 -13.05 30.33 -9.20
CA ALA A 125 -12.81 30.01 -10.61
C ALA A 125 -12.00 28.73 -10.78
N THR A 126 -11.08 28.45 -9.87
CA THR A 126 -10.23 27.26 -9.88
C THR A 126 -10.33 26.50 -8.56
N LYS A 127 -10.02 25.20 -8.59
CA LYS A 127 -9.94 24.36 -7.39
C LYS A 127 -8.85 24.87 -6.43
N VAL A 128 -7.73 25.35 -6.97
CA VAL A 128 -6.56 25.82 -6.20
C VAL A 128 -6.90 27.05 -5.35
N ASP A 129 -7.71 27.98 -5.88
CA ASP A 129 -8.15 29.15 -5.13
C ASP A 129 -9.05 28.75 -3.94
N ALA A 130 -9.92 27.76 -4.15
CA ALA A 130 -10.78 27.22 -3.09
C ALA A 130 -9.98 26.47 -2.02
N GLU A 131 -8.98 25.67 -2.43
CA GLU A 131 -8.06 24.97 -1.52
C GLU A 131 -7.21 25.95 -0.69
N THR A 132 -6.79 27.07 -1.27
CA THR A 132 -6.05 28.12 -0.55
C THR A 132 -6.92 28.75 0.54
N PHE A 133 -8.18 29.10 0.21
CA PHE A 133 -9.13 29.62 1.19
C PHE A 133 -9.43 28.61 2.31
N ALA A 134 -9.57 27.32 1.98
CA ALA A 134 -9.80 26.27 2.96
C ALA A 134 -8.69 26.21 4.00
N ARG A 135 -7.41 26.24 3.56
CA ARG A 135 -6.24 26.24 4.47
C ARG A 135 -6.18 27.48 5.37
N ASP A 136 -6.48 28.66 4.83
CA ASP A 136 -6.46 29.89 5.61
C ASP A 136 -7.60 29.94 6.64
N TYR A 137 -8.77 29.43 6.30
CA TYR A 137 -9.90 29.29 7.22
C TYR A 137 -9.54 28.36 8.39
N GLU A 138 -8.98 27.19 8.10
CA GLU A 138 -8.58 26.22 9.14
C GLU A 138 -7.50 26.78 10.08
N ARG A 139 -6.54 27.55 9.55
CA ARG A 139 -5.54 28.26 10.38
C ARG A 139 -6.16 29.29 11.30
N THR A 140 -7.25 29.94 10.87
CA THR A 140 -7.92 31.00 11.65
C THR A 140 -8.82 30.41 12.74
N VAL A 141 -9.47 29.28 12.46
CA VAL A 141 -10.41 28.62 13.39
C VAL A 141 -9.68 27.80 14.46
N THR A 142 -8.46 27.35 14.18
CA THR A 142 -7.65 26.51 15.09
C THR A 142 -6.66 27.32 15.94
N ALA A 143 -6.46 28.61 15.67
CA ALA A 143 -5.60 29.53 16.43
C ALA A 143 -6.37 30.24 17.56
#